data_AF-A0A1C7P7I1-F1
#
_entry.id   AF-A0A1C7P7I1-F1
#
_cell.length_a   1.000
_cell.length_b   1.000
_cell.length_c   1.000
_cell.angle_alpha   90.00
_cell.angle_beta   90.00
_cell.angle_gamma   90.00
#
_symmetry.space_group_name_H-M   'P 1'
#
loop_
_entity.id
_entity.type
_entity.pdbx_description
1 polymer ?
#
loop_
_entity_poly.entity_id
_entity_poly.type
_entity_poly.pdbx_seq_one_letter_code
_entity_poly.pdbx_strand_id
1 'polypeptide(L)' 'MNKQVIEFGGEAVGVVVPDAGRLKFVAVKYHVWDLDSRHFRSADEARTAVRQLMVSQGVRRPVSQSADTLPAYAAA' A
#
# COMPACT_ATOMS: atom_id res chain seq x y z
N MET A 1 18.51 -16.81 10.71
CA MET A 1 18.32 -15.35 10.53
C MET A 1 17.92 -15.07 9.08
N ASN A 2 16.69 -15.40 8.65
CA ASN A 2 16.26 -15.30 7.24
C ASN A 2 15.28 -14.14 7.02
N LYS A 3 15.77 -12.90 7.09
CA LYS A 3 14.97 -11.72 6.70
C LYS A 3 15.28 -11.39 5.25
N GLN A 4 14.25 -11.29 4.41
CA GLN A 4 14.39 -10.99 3.00
C GLN A 4 14.07 -9.52 2.76
N VAL A 5 15.00 -8.79 2.15
CA VAL A 5 14.79 -7.38 1.83
C VAL A 5 13.96 -7.28 0.56
N ILE A 6 12.95 -6.42 0.58
CA ILE A 6 12.12 -6.10 -0.58
C ILE A 6 12.57 -4.74 -1.09
N GLU A 7 13.15 -4.74 -2.29
CA GLU A 7 13.61 -3.56 -3.00
C GLU A 7 12.69 -3.27 -4.20
N PHE A 8 12.38 -2.00 -4.41
CA PHE A 8 11.58 -1.52 -5.52
C PHE A 8 12.28 -0.32 -6.18
N GLY A 9 12.52 -0.41 -7.49
CA GLY A 9 13.18 0.67 -8.24
C GLY A 9 14.62 0.98 -7.80
N GLY A 10 15.31 0.03 -7.18
CA GLY A 10 16.66 0.24 -6.61
C GLY A 10 16.66 0.74 -5.17
N GLU A 11 15.50 0.80 -4.52
CA GLU A 11 15.41 1.27 -3.13
C GLU A 11 14.73 0.24 -2.21
N ALA A 12 15.30 0.04 -1.02
CA ALA A 12 14.76 -0.83 0.00
C ALA A 12 13.46 -0.22 0.57
N VAL A 13 12.33 -0.84 0.28
CA VAL A 13 11.01 -0.36 0.71
C VAL A 13 10.51 -1.08 1.97
N GLY A 14 10.93 -2.31 2.20
CA GLY A 14 10.53 -3.10 3.36
C GLY A 14 11.32 -4.38 3.51
N VAL A 15 11.03 -5.12 4.58
CA VAL A 15 11.61 -6.44 4.83
C VAL A 15 10.51 -7.44 5.13
N VAL A 16 10.64 -8.66 4.61
CA VAL A 16 9.81 -9.80 5.01
C VAL A 16 10.56 -10.66 6.00
N VAL A 17 9.92 -10.94 7.13
CA VAL A 17 10.46 -11.77 8.20
C VAL A 17 9.55 -12.99 8.37
N PRO A 18 10.08 -14.23 8.35
CA PRO A 18 9.31 -15.41 8.67
C PRO A 18 8.89 -15.36 10.14
N ASP A 19 7.57 -15.38 10.36
CA ASP A 19 6.89 -15.35 11.65
C ASP A 19 5.84 -16.47 11.67
N ALA A 20 6.03 -17.45 12.56
CA ALA A 20 5.11 -18.58 12.80
C ALA A 20 4.58 -19.29 11.53
N GLY A 21 5.42 -19.44 10.50
CA GLY A 21 5.06 -20.09 9.23
C GLY A 21 4.43 -19.18 8.18
N ARG A 22 4.39 -17.86 8.43
CA ARG A 22 4.00 -16.82 7.47
C ARG A 22 5.13 -15.81 7.32
N LEU A 23 5.09 -14.95 6.30
CA LEU A 23 6.06 -13.88 6.13
C LEU A 23 5.41 -12.55 6.51
N LYS A 24 5.86 -11.95 7.61
CA LYS A 24 5.43 -10.63 8.02
C LYS A 24 6.19 -9.57 7.23
N PHE A 25 5.48 -8.68 6.57
CA PHE A 25 6.07 -7.51 5.94
C PHE A 25 6.18 -6.37 6.96
N VAL A 26 7.38 -5.81 7.05
CA VAL A 26 7.68 -4.63 7.87
C VAL A 26 8.04 -3.50 6.92
N ALA A 27 7.18 -2.50 6.85
CA ALA A 27 7.42 -1.33 6.04
C ALA A 27 8.47 -0.45 6.72
N VAL A 28 9.51 -0.05 5.98
CA VAL A 28 10.49 0.94 6.46
C VAL A 28 10.29 2.32 5.82
N LYS A 29 9.31 2.43 4.89
CA LYS A 29 9.05 3.62 4.09
C LYS A 29 7.56 3.95 4.04
N TYR A 30 7.24 5.24 4.07
CA TYR A 30 5.86 5.76 4.06
C TYR A 30 5.02 5.26 2.87
N HIS A 31 5.62 5.14 1.70
CA HIS A 31 4.95 4.69 0.48
C HIS A 31 4.34 3.28 0.57
N VAL A 32 4.89 2.43 1.45
CA VAL A 32 4.44 1.04 1.62
C VAL A 32 3.78 0.79 2.98
N TRP A 33 3.38 1.83 3.72
CA TRP A 33 2.70 1.67 5.00
C TRP A 33 1.38 0.91 4.92
N ASP A 34 0.68 0.97 3.79
CA ASP A 34 -0.54 0.19 3.54
C ASP A 34 -0.26 -1.34 3.54
N LEU A 35 1.00 -1.73 3.33
CA LEU A 35 1.46 -3.12 3.39
C LEU A 35 2.11 -3.46 4.74
N ASP A 36 2.29 -2.49 5.62
CA ASP A 36 2.84 -2.73 6.95
C ASP A 36 1.95 -3.70 7.73
N SER A 37 2.58 -4.61 8.47
CA SER A 37 1.90 -5.60 9.30
C SER A 37 1.05 -6.64 8.54
N ARG A 38 1.06 -6.63 7.20
CA ARG A 38 0.47 -7.71 6.39
C ARG A 38 1.34 -8.96 6.43
N HIS A 39 0.67 -10.10 6.51
CA HIS A 39 1.28 -11.42 6.42
C HIS A 39 1.10 -11.96 5.01
N PHE A 40 2.20 -12.27 4.34
CA PHE A 40 2.26 -12.89 3.03
C PHE A 40 2.65 -14.35 3.15
N ARG A 41 2.29 -15.16 2.14
CA ARG A 41 2.71 -16.55 2.10
C ARG A 41 4.14 -16.70 1.56
N SER A 42 4.56 -15.75 0.71
CA SER A 42 5.86 -15.74 0.04
C SER A 42 6.41 -14.31 -0.13
N ALA A 43 7.73 -14.16 -0.23
CA ALA A 43 8.37 -12.88 -0.52
C ALA A 43 7.99 -12.33 -1.90
N ASP A 44 7.70 -13.23 -2.85
CA ASP A 44 7.20 -12.88 -4.18
C ASP A 44 5.82 -12.20 -4.13
N GLU A 45 4.95 -12.70 -3.25
CA GLU A 45 3.63 -12.10 -2.98
C GLU A 45 3.78 -10.68 -2.40
N ALA A 46 4.69 -10.50 -1.45
CA ALA A 46 4.99 -9.19 -0.87
C ALA A 46 5.53 -8.21 -1.93
N ARG A 47 6.44 -8.66 -2.80
CA ARG A 47 6.98 -7.84 -3.89
C ARG A 47 5.90 -7.44 -4.90
N THR A 48 5.00 -8.36 -5.24
CA THR A 48 3.87 -8.11 -6.13
C THR A 48 2.90 -7.10 -5.51
N ALA A 49 2.60 -7.24 -4.22
CA ALA A 49 1.74 -6.31 -3.49
C ALA A 49 2.34 -4.91 -3.40
N VAL A 50 3.65 -4.78 -3.16
CA VAL A 50 4.38 -3.50 -3.25
C VAL A 50 4.23 -2.88 -4.64
N ARG A 51 4.50 -3.65 -5.70
CA ARG A 51 4.38 -3.16 -7.08
C ARG A 51 2.96 -2.71 -7.38
N GLN A 52 1.95 -3.47 -6.98
CA GLN A 52 0.54 -3.10 -7.14
C GLN A 52 0.16 -1.86 -6.34
N LEU A 53 0.65 -1.71 -5.10
CA LEU A 53 0.43 -0.52 -4.29
C LEU A 53 1.07 0.71 -4.93
N MET A 54 2.31 0.62 -5.41
CA MET A 54 3.00 1.71 -6.11
C MET A 54 2.25 2.14 -7.38
N VAL A 55 1.75 1.18 -8.16
CA VAL A 55 0.92 1.47 -9.35
C VAL A 55 -0.43 2.08 -8.94
N SER A 56 -1.05 1.56 -7.88
CA SER A 56 -2.36 2.03 -7.40
C SER A 56 -2.29 3.38 -6.69
N GLN A 57 -1.18 3.72 -6.03
CA GLN A 57 -0.96 5.03 -5.43
C GLN A 57 -0.79 6.12 -6.50
N GLY A 58 -0.28 5.80 -7.69
CA GLY A 58 -0.37 6.68 -8.87
C GLY A 58 -1.80 6.89 -9.37
N VAL A 59 -2.74 6.01 -9.00
CA VAL A 59 -4.16 6.02 -9.40
C VAL A 59 -5.09 6.47 -8.27
N ARG A 60 -4.57 6.74 -7.05
CA ARG A 60 -5.35 7.41 -6.01
C ARG A 60 -5.44 8.90 -6.32
N ARG A 61 -6.28 9.23 -7.32
CA ARG A 61 -7.03 10.48 -7.32
C ARG A 61 -7.68 10.60 -5.94
N PRO A 62 -7.40 11.65 -5.16
CA PRO A 62 -8.24 11.94 -4.02
C PRO A 62 -9.66 12.18 -4.55
N VAL A 63 -10.59 11.33 -4.11
CA VAL A 63 -11.95 11.65 -3.66
C VAL A 63 -12.52 12.93 -4.29
N SER A 64 -13.45 12.86 -5.25
CA SER A 64 -14.87 12.61 -4.98
C SER A 64 -15.37 13.20 -3.65
N GLN A 65 -15.18 14.50 -3.44
CA GLN A 65 -15.87 15.30 -2.42
C GLN A 65 -15.99 16.72 -2.99
N SER A 66 -17.10 17.14 -3.61
CA SER A 66 -18.34 17.46 -2.92
C SER A 66 -19.48 17.53 -3.93
N ALA A 67 -20.28 16.46 -4.02
CA ALA A 67 -21.64 16.53 -4.53
C ALA A 67 -22.56 16.47 -3.32
N ASP A 68 -22.69 17.57 -2.60
CA ASP A 68 -23.93 17.92 -1.91
C ASP A 68 -23.82 19.36 -1.40
N THR A 69 -24.92 20.07 -1.39
CA THR A 69 -25.08 21.50 -1.04
C THR A 69 -24.82 22.48 -2.18
N LEU A 70 -25.89 22.86 -2.87
CA LEU A 70 -26.58 24.15 -2.64
C LEU A 70 -27.92 24.19 -3.41
N PRO A 71 -28.88 25.03 -2.98
CA PRO A 71 -30.24 24.63 -2.72
C PRO A 71 -31.19 24.97 -3.87
N ALA A 72 -32.34 24.30 -3.87
CA ALA A 72 -33.54 24.79 -4.51
C ALA A 72 -33.86 26.20 -3.97
N TYR A 73 -33.62 27.27 -4.74
CA TYR A 73 -34.30 28.55 -4.55
C TYR A 73 -34.17 29.48 -5.77
N ALA A 74 -35.32 30.07 -6.16
CA ALA A 74 -35.55 31.22 -7.06
C ALA A 74 -35.40 30.97 -8.58
N ALA A 75 -36.31 31.36 -9.47
CA ALA A 75 -37.56 32.14 -9.42
C ALA A 75 -38.32 31.78 -10.74
N ALA A 76 -39.62 31.49 -10.70
CA ALA A 76 -40.73 32.43 -10.92
C ALA A 76 -40.64 33.18 -12.27
#